data_AF-A0A1B2DZ65-F1
#
_entry.id   AF-A0A1B2DZ65-F1
#
_cell.length_a   1.000
_cell.length_b   1.000
_cell.length_c   1.000
_cell.angle_alpha   90.00
_cell.angle_beta   90.00
_cell.angle_gamma   90.00
#
_symmetry.space_group_name_H-M   'P 1'
#
loop_
_entity.id
_entity.type
_entity.pdbx_description
1 polymer ?
#
loop_
_entity_poly.entity_id
_entity_poly.type
_entity_poly.pdbx_seq_one_letter_code
_entity_poly.pdbx_strand_id
1 'polypeptide(L)'
;MKVITLCGSTRFKPQFREAEAALTLGGHIVLSVGFFEQSDGIDITPEQEARLKELHFRKIDMSDEIYVIDVNGYIGESTRGEIAYASSRGKAVRYYSKEPLAGPEG
;
A
#
# COMPACT_ATOMS: atom_id res chain seq x y z
N MET A 1 1.06 16.33 8.83
CA MET A 1 0.43 15.01 9.04
C MET A 1 -0.48 14.71 7.86
N LYS A 2 -0.40 13.49 7.31
CA LYS A 2 -1.29 12.97 6.26
C LYS A 2 -1.75 11.57 6.64
N VAL A 3 -2.90 11.13 6.14
CA VAL A 3 -3.32 9.72 6.12
C VAL A 3 -2.86 9.10 4.80
N ILE A 4 -2.06 8.04 4.86
CA ILE A 4 -1.41 7.44 3.68
C ILE A 4 -1.79 5.96 3.61
N THR A 5 -2.38 5.54 2.49
CA THR A 5 -2.64 4.11 2.24
C THR A 5 -1.46 3.48 1.51
N LEU A 6 -1.00 2.32 1.98
CA LEU A 6 0.03 1.56 1.27
C LEU A 6 -0.60 0.58 0.29
N CYS A 7 -0.20 0.68 -0.98
CA CYS A 7 -0.66 -0.20 -2.06
C CYS A 7 0.52 -1.01 -2.60
N GLY A 8 0.33 -2.27 -2.96
CA GLY A 8 1.42 -3.11 -3.47
C GLY A 8 1.17 -4.60 -3.29
N SER A 9 2.02 -5.42 -3.91
CA SER A 9 1.93 -6.87 -3.74
C SER A 9 2.40 -7.27 -2.34
N THR A 10 1.59 -8.06 -1.66
CA THR A 10 1.86 -8.52 -0.30
C THR A 10 3.06 -9.47 -0.20
N ARG A 11 3.66 -9.87 -1.33
CA ARG A 11 4.97 -10.55 -1.35
C ARG A 11 6.12 -9.65 -0.84
N PHE A 12 5.98 -8.33 -0.95
CA PHE A 12 6.99 -7.36 -0.53
C PHE A 12 6.80 -6.91 0.93
N LYS A 13 6.49 -7.86 1.81
CA LYS A 13 6.28 -7.62 3.23
C LYS A 13 7.39 -6.80 3.89
N PRO A 14 8.70 -7.02 3.62
CA PRO A 14 9.76 -6.19 4.19
C PRO A 14 9.63 -4.70 3.84
N GLN A 15 9.33 -4.38 2.58
CA GLN A 15 9.21 -2.99 2.11
C GLN A 15 7.95 -2.31 2.64
N PHE A 16 6.86 -3.06 2.81
CA PHE A 16 5.71 -2.54 3.55
C PHE A 16 6.08 -2.16 4.98
N ARG A 17 6.82 -3.02 5.69
CA ARG A 17 7.22 -2.74 7.09
C ARG A 17 8.18 -1.56 7.19
N GLU A 18 9.10 -1.43 6.25
CA GLU A 18 9.97 -0.26 6.12
C GLU A 18 9.15 1.03 5.92
N ALA A 19 8.22 1.03 4.96
CA ALA A 19 7.38 2.19 4.67
C ALA A 19 6.45 2.55 5.84
N GLU A 20 5.86 1.55 6.49
CA GLU A 20 5.07 1.74 7.71
C GLU A 20 5.88 2.44 8.79
N ALA A 21 7.08 1.95 9.09
CA ALA A 21 7.95 2.51 10.12
C ALA A 21 8.35 3.95 9.77
N ALA A 22 8.87 4.18 8.57
CA ALA A 22 9.36 5.50 8.15
C ALA A 22 8.23 6.56 8.10
N LEU A 23 7.08 6.24 7.51
CA LEU A 23 5.95 7.18 7.45
C LEU A 23 5.36 7.45 8.83
N THR A 24 5.24 6.42 9.67
CA THR A 24 4.71 6.57 11.03
C THR A 24 5.64 7.43 11.88
N LEU A 25 6.95 7.17 11.85
CA LEU A 25 7.95 8.00 12.54
C LEU A 25 8.00 9.43 11.99
N GLY A 26 7.70 9.61 10.70
CA GLY A 26 7.50 10.93 10.08
C GLY A 26 6.22 11.65 10.50
N GLY A 27 5.40 11.09 11.39
CA GLY A 27 4.19 11.72 11.91
C GLY A 27 2.98 11.61 10.97
N HIS A 28 2.92 10.57 10.14
CA HIS A 28 1.78 10.25 9.29
C HIS A 28 0.94 9.09 9.87
N ILE A 29 -0.35 9.07 9.53
CA ILE A 29 -1.22 7.92 9.79
C ILE A 29 -1.08 6.96 8.61
N VAL A 30 -0.76 5.69 8.86
CA VAL A 30 -0.54 4.70 7.80
C VAL A 30 -1.66 3.66 7.80
N LEU A 31 -2.34 3.53 6.66
CA LEU A 31 -3.32 2.48 6.40
C LEU A 31 -2.67 1.41 5.52
N SER A 32 -2.14 0.36 6.14
CA SER A 32 -1.49 -0.75 5.42
C SER A 32 -2.50 -1.79 4.93
N VAL A 33 -2.02 -2.82 4.23
CA VAL A 33 -2.80 -4.03 3.91
C VAL A 33 -3.31 -4.72 5.19
N GLY A 34 -4.39 -5.51 5.08
CA GLY A 34 -4.97 -6.17 6.25
C GLY A 34 -4.06 -7.28 6.81
N PHE A 35 -3.45 -8.04 5.91
CA PHE A 35 -2.48 -9.09 6.18
C PHE A 35 -1.67 -9.35 4.89
N PHE A 36 -0.69 -10.26 4.93
CA PHE A 36 0.23 -10.50 3.83
C PHE A 36 0.04 -11.91 3.25
N GLU A 37 -1.05 -12.13 2.52
CA GLU A 37 -1.42 -13.47 2.06
C GLU A 37 -0.34 -14.16 1.22
N GLN A 38 0.32 -13.43 0.32
CA GLN A 38 1.35 -13.98 -0.55
C GLN A 38 2.67 -14.27 0.20
N SER A 39 3.03 -13.44 1.19
CA SER A 39 4.27 -13.63 1.97
C SER A 39 4.08 -14.66 3.09
N ASP A 40 2.88 -14.79 3.63
CA ASP A 40 2.57 -15.65 4.77
C ASP A 40 1.94 -16.99 4.35
N GLY A 41 1.76 -17.23 3.04
CA GLY A 41 1.24 -18.49 2.50
C GLY A 41 -0.21 -18.75 2.85
N ILE A 42 -1.03 -17.69 2.92
CA ILE A 42 -2.45 -17.79 3.24
C ILE A 42 -3.24 -17.88 1.94
N ASP A 43 -3.88 -19.01 1.71
CA ASP A 43 -4.77 -19.18 0.56
C ASP A 43 -6.09 -18.44 0.79
N ILE A 44 -6.49 -17.65 -0.21
CA ILE A 44 -7.77 -16.94 -0.22
C ILE A 44 -8.58 -17.32 -1.45
N THR A 45 -9.90 -17.36 -1.31
CA THR A 45 -10.81 -17.61 -2.44
C THR A 45 -10.97 -16.34 -3.29
N PRO A 46 -11.39 -16.45 -4.56
CA PRO A 46 -11.68 -15.28 -5.39
C PRO A 46 -12.72 -14.33 -4.79
N GLU A 47 -13.69 -14.86 -4.03
CA GLU A 47 -14.68 -14.05 -3.31
C GLU A 47 -14.03 -13.25 -2.16
N GLN A 48 -13.10 -13.87 -1.42
CA GLN A 48 -12.34 -13.18 -0.38
C GLN A 48 -11.44 -12.11 -0.99
N GLU A 49 -10.76 -12.39 -2.11
CA GLU A 49 -9.94 -11.41 -2.83
C GLU A 49 -10.77 -10.18 -3.25
N ALA A 50 -11.96 -10.40 -3.83
CA ALA A 50 -12.87 -9.31 -4.19
C ALA A 50 -13.29 -8.46 -2.99
N ARG A 51 -13.59 -9.10 -1.84
CA ARG A 51 -13.92 -8.38 -0.59
C ARG A 51 -12.73 -7.61 -0.03
N LEU A 52 -11.52 -8.16 -0.07
CA LEU A 52 -10.30 -7.49 0.37
C LEU A 52 -10.00 -6.27 -0.50
N LYS A 53 -10.19 -6.39 -1.81
CA LYS A 53 -10.07 -5.27 -2.76
C LYS A 53 -11.03 -4.12 -2.42
N GLU A 54 -12.29 -4.42 -2.14
CA GLU A 54 -13.27 -3.40 -1.73
C GLU A 54 -12.87 -2.73 -0.42
N LEU A 55 -12.44 -3.51 0.60
CA LEU A 55 -11.93 -2.94 1.85
C LEU A 55 -10.71 -2.04 1.61
N HIS A 56 -9.85 -2.39 0.66
CA HIS A 56 -8.69 -1.58 0.30
C HIS A 56 -9.11 -0.27 -0.37
N PHE A 57 -10.11 -0.28 -1.25
CA PHE A 57 -10.68 0.95 -1.82
C PHE A 57 -11.24 1.89 -0.75
N ARG A 58 -11.83 1.34 0.33
CA ARG A 58 -12.27 2.16 1.47
C ARG A 58 -11.11 2.77 2.24
N LYS A 59 -9.97 2.08 2.37
CA LYS A 59 -8.73 2.68 2.91
C LYS A 59 -8.29 3.86 2.06
N ILE A 60 -8.30 3.69 0.73
CA ILE A 60 -7.96 4.76 -0.21
C ILE A 60 -8.90 5.97 -0.06
N ASP A 61 -10.21 5.75 0.05
CA ASP A 61 -11.18 6.84 0.28
C ASP A 61 -10.84 7.65 1.54
N MET A 62 -10.44 6.97 2.62
CA MET A 62 -10.07 7.58 3.91
C MET A 62 -8.69 8.25 3.93
N SER A 63 -7.83 8.00 2.93
CA SER A 63 -6.47 8.55 2.87
C SER A 63 -6.38 9.86 2.07
N ASP A 64 -5.38 10.67 2.37
CA ASP A 64 -5.03 11.85 1.57
C ASP A 64 -4.27 11.46 0.29
N GLU A 65 -3.43 10.43 0.38
CA GLU A 65 -2.61 9.91 -0.71
C GLU A 65 -2.38 8.40 -0.59
N ILE A 66 -1.93 7.80 -1.68
CA ILE A 66 -1.40 6.43 -1.68
C ILE A 66 0.11 6.42 -1.89
N TYR A 67 0.76 5.45 -1.27
CA TYR A 67 2.18 5.16 -1.46
C TYR A 67 2.34 3.72 -1.96
N VAL A 68 2.84 3.59 -3.19
CA VAL A 68 2.89 2.33 -3.94
C VAL A 68 4.23 1.65 -3.71
N ILE A 69 4.21 0.43 -3.17
CA ILE A 69 5.37 -0.44 -2.99
C ILE A 69 5.68 -1.16 -4.31
N ASP A 70 6.38 -0.48 -5.21
CA ASP A 70 6.77 -0.94 -6.55
C ASP A 70 8.23 -1.43 -6.63
N VAL A 71 8.57 -2.45 -5.83
CA VAL A 71 9.94 -3.00 -5.75
C VAL A 71 10.43 -3.42 -7.15
N ASN A 72 11.55 -2.84 -7.58
CA ASN A 72 12.12 -3.03 -8.93
C ASN A 72 11.13 -2.72 -10.07
N GLY A 73 10.16 -1.82 -9.84
CA GLY A 73 9.11 -1.46 -10.79
C GLY A 73 8.00 -2.50 -10.93
N TYR A 74 7.95 -3.52 -10.07
CA TYR A 74 6.86 -4.50 -10.09
C TYR A 74 5.55 -3.86 -9.64
N ILE A 75 4.51 -3.99 -10.47
CA ILE A 75 3.13 -3.63 -10.12
C ILE A 75 2.22 -4.78 -10.56
N GLY A 76 1.47 -5.34 -9.61
CA GLY A 76 0.48 -6.39 -9.86
C GLY A 76 -0.86 -5.85 -10.37
N GLU A 77 -1.75 -6.71 -10.84
CA GLU A 77 -3.07 -6.29 -11.33
C GLU A 77 -3.93 -5.61 -10.27
N SER A 78 -4.01 -6.17 -9.05
CA SER A 78 -4.73 -5.53 -7.93
C SER A 78 -4.19 -4.12 -7.68
N THR A 79 -2.86 -3.98 -7.58
CA THR A 79 -2.21 -2.69 -7.35
C THR A 79 -2.46 -1.70 -8.49
N ARG A 80 -2.48 -2.13 -9.76
CA ARG A 80 -2.88 -1.26 -10.88
C ARG A 80 -4.32 -0.75 -10.70
N GLY A 81 -5.23 -1.62 -10.27
CA GLY A 81 -6.61 -1.26 -9.95
C GLY A 81 -6.71 -0.24 -8.81
N GLU A 82 -5.91 -0.42 -7.76
CA GLU A 82 -5.80 0.51 -6.62
C GLU A 82 -5.28 1.89 -7.06
N ILE A 83 -4.23 1.93 -7.89
CA ILE A 83 -3.67 3.17 -8.45
C ILE A 83 -4.70 3.90 -9.32
N ALA A 84 -5.39 3.17 -10.20
CA ALA A 84 -6.43 3.73 -11.05
C ALA A 84 -7.59 4.29 -10.21
N TYR A 85 -8.02 3.54 -9.18
CA TYR A 85 -9.04 3.98 -8.25
C TYR A 85 -8.62 5.26 -7.52
N ALA A 86 -7.45 5.28 -6.88
CA ALA A 86 -6.92 6.46 -6.20
C ALA A 86 -6.84 7.68 -7.13
N SER A 87 -6.35 7.50 -8.36
CA SER A 87 -6.26 8.56 -9.36
C SER A 87 -7.64 9.11 -9.73
N SER A 88 -8.64 8.24 -9.91
CA SER A 88 -10.04 8.65 -10.19
C SER A 88 -10.68 9.42 -9.05
N ARG A 89 -10.17 9.26 -7.82
CA ARG A 89 -10.61 9.97 -6.61
C ARG A 89 -9.78 11.24 -6.35
N GLY A 90 -8.88 11.59 -7.27
CA GLY A 90 -8.01 12.76 -7.17
C GLY A 90 -6.94 12.65 -6.07
N LYS A 91 -6.64 11.43 -5.60
CA LYS A 91 -5.61 11.20 -4.58
C LYS A 91 -4.22 11.27 -5.21
N ALA A 92 -3.26 11.82 -4.49
CA ALA A 92 -1.87 11.79 -4.92
C ALA A 92 -1.33 10.35 -4.89
N VAL A 93 -0.47 10.01 -5.85
CA VAL A 93 0.14 8.68 -6.00
C VAL A 93 1.66 8.83 -5.96
N ARG A 94 2.28 8.28 -4.93
CA ARG A 94 3.73 8.24 -4.73
C ARG A 94 4.24 6.82 -4.87
N TYR A 95 5.50 6.66 -5.24
CA TYR A 95 6.09 5.35 -5.58
C TYR A 95 7.37 5.12 -4.78
N TYR A 96 7.52 3.91 -4.23
CA TYR A 96 8.69 3.47 -3.47
C TYR A 96 9.99 3.56 -4.28
N SER A 97 9.95 3.22 -5.56
CA SER A 97 11.10 3.29 -6.45
C SER A 97 11.58 4.71 -6.75
N LYS A 98 10.71 5.72 -6.63
CA LYS A 98 10.99 7.12 -7.00
C LYS A 98 11.25 8.01 -5.80
N GLU A 99 10.58 7.71 -4.70
CA GLU A 99 10.68 8.44 -3.45
C GLU A 99 10.95 7.47 -2.30
N PRO A 100 12.15 6.86 -2.24
CA PRO A 100 12.51 5.98 -1.14
C PRO A 100 12.41 6.75 0.17
N LEU A 101 11.81 6.11 1.17
CA LEU A 101 11.70 6.69 2.50
C LEU A 101 13.05 6.51 3.19
N ALA A 102 13.54 7.55 3.86
CA ALA A 102 14.65 7.37 4.77
C ALA A 102 14.21 6.40 5.86
N GLY A 103 14.98 5.33 6.08
CA GLY A 103 14.77 4.46 7.24
C GLY A 103 14.87 5.27 8.54
N PRO A 104 14.37 4.73 9.67
CA PRO A 104 14.64 5.34 10.96
C PRO A 104 16.15 5.59 11.07
N GLU A 105 16.55 6.86 11.20
CA GLU A 105 17.90 7.18 11.62
C GLU A 105 18.10 6.47 12.97
N GLY A 106 19.08 5.57 13.02
CA GLY A 106 19.45 4.83 14.23
C GLY A 106 20.08 5.72 15.28
#